data_AF-A0A835M824-F1
#
_entry.id   AF-A0A835M824-F1
#
_cell.length_a   1.000
_cell.length_b   1.000
_cell.length_c   1.000
_cell.angle_alpha   90.00
_cell.angle_beta   90.00
_cell.angle_gamma   90.00
#
_symmetry.space_group_name_H-M   'P 1'
#
loop_
_entity.id
_entity.type
_entity.pdbx_description
1 polymer ?
#
loop_
_entity_poly.entity_id
_entity_poly.type
_entity_poly.pdbx_seq_one_letter_code
_entity_poly.pdbx_strand_id
1 'polypeptide(L)'
;MFLATFSVVVAAIVENKRVRIAREHGLLDQPNMTVPISVWWLLPQYVISGLSNVFTVVGMQELFYDQIPIEIRSIGSAMQLSAFGVGGLFSGVLIYGLSTLGLCGFIGLANCFTYRKVDDDYAPLGENTSWIERPKKTILFSGIDGKMKVA
;
A
#
# COMPACT_ATOMS: atom_id res chain seq x y z
N MET A 1 -11.66 5.40 22.16
CA MET A 1 -11.23 6.70 21.61
C MET A 1 -10.07 7.31 22.38
N PHE A 2 -10.17 7.54 23.70
CA PHE A 2 -9.06 8.09 24.50
C PHE A 2 -7.75 7.27 24.40
N LEU A 3 -7.81 5.95 24.61
CA LEU A 3 -6.63 5.07 24.50
C LEU A 3 -6.00 5.08 23.09
N ALA A 4 -6.82 5.19 22.05
CA ALA A 4 -6.36 5.27 20.67
C ALA A 4 -5.62 6.59 20.39
N THR A 5 -6.14 7.72 20.91
CA THR A 5 -5.46 9.02 20.83
C THR A 5 -4.10 8.98 21.51
N PHE A 6 -4.01 8.39 22.71
CA PHE A 6 -2.72 8.19 23.39
C PHE A 6 -1.76 7.32 22.57
N SER A 7 -2.25 6.25 21.93
CA SER A 7 -1.42 5.41 21.07
C SER A 7 -0.82 6.19 19.89
N VAL A 8 -1.65 7.00 19.21
CA VAL A 8 -1.19 7.83 18.08
C VAL A 8 -0.16 8.87 18.53
N VAL A 9 -0.34 9.47 19.72
CA VAL A 9 0.65 10.40 20.30
C VAL A 9 1.98 9.70 20.58
N VAL A 10 1.96 8.50 21.16
CA VAL A 10 3.17 7.70 21.41
C VAL A 10 3.85 7.32 20.09
N ALA A 11 3.08 6.88 19.09
CA ALA A 11 3.58 6.55 17.76
C ALA A 11 4.24 7.76 17.08
N ALA A 12 3.65 8.96 17.20
CA ALA A 12 4.23 10.19 16.66
C ALA A 12 5.58 10.55 17.34
N ILE A 13 5.69 10.34 18.65
CA ILE A 13 6.96 10.57 19.38
C ILE A 13 8.04 9.59 18.93
N VAL A 14 7.69 8.31 18.77
CA VAL A 14 8.61 7.27 18.29
C VAL A 14 9.06 7.57 16.86
N GLU A 15 8.14 7.97 15.99
CA GLU A 15 8.43 8.30 14.60
C GLU A 15 9.34 9.53 14.49
N ASN A 16 9.10 10.57 15.28
CA ASN A 16 9.98 11.74 15.36
C ASN A 16 11.41 11.35 15.76
N LYS A 17 11.56 10.40 16.68
CA LYS A 17 12.87 9.90 17.10
C LYS A 17 13.55 9.07 16.00
N ARG A 18 12.79 8.24 15.27
CA ARG A 18 13.27 7.49 14.10
C ARG A 18 13.78 8.41 13.01
N VAL A 19 12.99 9.43 12.66
CA VAL A 19 13.33 10.42 11.63
C VAL A 19 14.55 11.23 12.03
N ARG A 20 14.68 11.61 13.31
CA ARG A 20 15.87 12.33 13.81
C ARG A 20 17.15 11.52 13.67
N ILE A 21 17.12 10.25 14.08
CA ILE A 21 18.28 9.34 13.98
C ILE A 21 18.64 9.08 12.51
N ALA A 22 17.66 8.94 11.62
CA ALA A 22 17.87 8.77 10.19
C ALA A 22 18.53 10.00 9.53
N ARG A 23 18.16 11.22 9.98
CA ARG A 23 18.78 12.47 9.53
C ARG A 23 20.23 12.59 10.02
N GLU A 24 20.50 12.24 11.27
CA GLU A 24 21.85 12.32 11.87
C GLU A 24 22.86 11.37 11.20
N HIS A 25 22.40 10.22 10.68
CA HIS A 25 23.26 9.27 9.99
C HIS A 25 23.39 9.50 8.47
N GLY A 26 22.81 10.59 7.92
CA GLY A 26 22.87 10.89 6.49
C GLY A 26 22.19 9.84 5.60
N LEU A 27 21.30 9.02 6.16
CA LEU A 27 20.66 7.89 5.49
C LEU A 27 19.41 8.28 4.68
N LEU A 28 19.16 9.58 4.50
CA LEU A 28 18.04 10.06 3.69
C LEU A 28 18.25 9.79 2.19
N ASP A 29 19.50 9.69 1.74
CA ASP A 29 19.86 9.51 0.31
C ASP A 29 20.21 8.05 -0.08
N GLN A 30 20.22 7.12 0.88
CA GLN A 30 20.55 5.70 0.62
C GLN A 30 19.41 4.77 1.09
N PRO A 31 18.55 4.29 0.18
CA PRO A 31 17.31 3.56 0.50
C PRO A 31 17.52 2.14 1.08
N ASN A 32 18.77 1.70 1.27
CA ASN A 32 19.09 0.30 1.58
C ASN A 32 19.81 0.10 2.92
N MET A 33 19.79 1.10 3.81
CA MET A 33 20.49 1.05 5.10
C MET A 33 19.52 1.03 6.27
N THR A 34 19.56 -0.07 7.04
CA THR A 34 18.76 -0.29 8.24
C THR A 34 19.11 0.73 9.32
N VAL A 35 18.16 1.57 9.74
CA VAL A 35 18.34 2.50 10.86
C VAL A 35 18.49 1.68 12.14
N PRO A 36 19.63 1.73 12.86
CA PRO A 36 19.85 0.94 14.06
C PRO A 36 19.09 1.55 15.24
N ILE A 37 17.78 1.27 15.32
CA ILE A 37 16.94 1.65 16.46
C ILE A 37 16.63 0.38 17.24
N SER A 38 16.82 0.43 18.55
CA SER A 38 16.47 -0.69 19.43
C SER A 38 14.96 -0.97 19.35
N VAL A 39 14.60 -2.22 19.05
CA VAL A 39 13.21 -2.72 18.95
C VAL A 39 12.38 -2.42 20.22
N TRP A 40 13.04 -2.30 21.37
CA TRP A 40 12.44 -1.90 22.64
C TRP A 40 11.67 -0.58 22.61
N TRP A 41 11.98 0.35 21.70
CA TRP A 41 11.24 1.61 21.54
C TRP A 41 9.88 1.45 20.86
N LEU A 42 9.66 0.36 20.10
CA LEU A 42 8.36 0.05 19.50
C LEU A 42 7.43 -0.70 20.48
N LEU A 43 7.98 -1.29 21.55
CA LEU A 43 7.20 -2.03 22.53
C LEU A 43 6.03 -1.19 23.14
N PRO A 44 6.25 0.04 23.63
CA PRO A 44 5.18 0.81 24.28
C PRO A 44 4.02 1.15 23.33
N GLN A 45 4.29 1.50 22.07
CA GLN A 45 3.21 1.77 21.09
C GLN A 45 2.39 0.52 20.78
N TYR A 46 3.02 -0.65 20.68
CA TYR A 46 2.32 -1.90 20.38
C TYR A 46 1.45 -2.37 21.55
N VAL A 47 1.93 -2.24 22.78
CA VAL A 47 1.15 -2.59 23.98
C VAL A 47 -0.11 -1.72 24.08
N ILE A 48 0.02 -0.40 23.90
CA ILE A 48 -1.12 0.53 24.02
C ILE A 48 -2.12 0.34 22.87
N SER A 49 -1.64 0.20 21.63
CA SER A 49 -2.52 -0.12 20.48
C SER A 49 -3.23 -1.46 20.65
N GLY A 50 -2.52 -2.49 21.11
CA GLY A 50 -3.12 -3.80 21.37
C GLY A 50 -4.22 -3.73 22.43
N LEU A 51 -3.93 -3.06 23.55
CA LEU A 51 -4.91 -2.85 24.62
C LEU A 51 -6.14 -2.09 24.11
N SER A 52 -5.93 -1.00 23.36
CA SER A 52 -7.02 -0.23 22.76
C SER A 52 -7.86 -1.08 21.81
N ASN A 53 -7.25 -1.95 21.01
CA ASN A 53 -7.96 -2.82 20.08
C ASN A 53 -8.81 -3.86 20.81
N VAL A 54 -8.27 -4.54 21.83
CA VAL A 54 -9.00 -5.52 22.62
C VAL A 54 -10.20 -4.89 23.32
N PHE A 55 -10.01 -3.74 23.97
CA PHE A 55 -11.12 -3.01 24.60
C PHE A 55 -12.17 -2.55 23.59
N THR A 56 -11.77 -2.17 22.37
CA THR A 56 -12.73 -1.77 21.34
C THR A 56 -13.57 -2.95 20.86
N VAL A 57 -12.95 -4.12 20.67
CA VAL A 57 -13.66 -5.34 20.24
C VAL A 57 -14.62 -5.82 21.33
N VAL A 58 -14.15 -5.95 22.57
CA VAL A 58 -14.98 -6.40 23.70
C VAL A 58 -16.08 -5.38 24.01
N GLY A 59 -15.74 -4.09 24.02
CA GLY A 59 -16.70 -3.02 24.28
C GLY A 59 -17.80 -2.93 23.22
N MET A 60 -17.47 -3.06 21.93
CA MET A 60 -18.51 -3.15 20.90
C MET A 60 -19.37 -4.39 21.05
N GLN A 61 -18.78 -5.54 21.37
CA GLN A 61 -19.52 -6.79 21.54
C GLN A 61 -20.53 -6.70 22.69
N GLU A 62 -20.16 -6.17 23.85
CA GLU A 62 -21.10 -5.99 24.97
C GLU A 62 -22.19 -4.96 24.66
N LEU A 63 -21.84 -3.84 24.02
CA LEU A 63 -22.82 -2.82 23.62
C LEU A 63 -23.86 -3.38 22.65
N PHE A 64 -23.45 -4.18 21.66
CA PHE A 64 -24.39 -4.82 20.74
C PHE A 64 -25.23 -5.90 21.43
N TYR A 65 -24.67 -6.61 22.41
CA TYR A 65 -25.42 -7.61 23.17
C TYR A 65 -26.48 -6.99 24.09
N ASP A 66 -26.21 -5.83 24.67
CA ASP A 66 -27.13 -5.15 25.60
C ASP A 66 -28.31 -4.46 24.90
N GLN A 67 -28.10 -3.98 23.66
CA GLN A 67 -29.13 -3.27 22.89
C GLN A 67 -30.11 -4.20 22.15
N ILE A 68 -29.89 -5.53 22.18
CA ILE A 68 -30.64 -6.51 21.39
C ILE A 68 -31.53 -7.39 22.31
N PRO A 69 -32.83 -7.55 22.01
CA PRO A 69 -33.73 -8.37 22.79
C PRO A 69 -33.32 -9.85 22.78
N ILE A 70 -33.68 -10.58 23.84
CA ILE A 70 -33.14 -11.91 24.15
C ILE A 70 -33.34 -12.91 23.00
N GLU A 71 -34.42 -12.79 22.23
CA GLU A 71 -34.75 -13.75 21.17
C GLU A 71 -33.81 -13.64 19.95
N ILE A 72 -33.17 -12.49 19.72
CA ILE A 72 -32.33 -12.23 18.54
C ILE A 72 -30.86 -11.94 18.87
N ARG A 73 -30.41 -12.24 20.09
CA ARG A 73 -29.01 -12.03 20.51
C ARG A 73 -27.98 -12.72 19.61
N SER A 74 -28.30 -13.89 19.06
CA SER A 74 -27.43 -14.59 18.10
C SER A 74 -27.20 -13.79 16.81
N ILE A 75 -28.18 -12.99 16.38
CA ILE A 75 -28.08 -12.14 15.19
C ILE A 75 -27.15 -10.95 15.49
N GLY A 76 -27.18 -10.43 16.71
CA GLY A 76 -26.28 -9.37 17.17
C GLY A 76 -24.80 -9.72 17.00
N SER A 77 -24.40 -10.90 17.45
CA SER A 77 -23.03 -11.40 17.28
C SER A 77 -22.65 -11.60 15.82
N ALA A 78 -23.57 -12.10 15.00
CA ALA A 78 -23.35 -12.27 13.56
C ALA A 78 -23.18 -10.91 12.85
N MET A 79 -23.92 -9.90 13.27
CA MET A 79 -23.85 -8.54 12.72
C MET A 79 -22.56 -7.81 13.12
N GLN A 80 -22.07 -8.01 14.34
CA GLN A 80 -20.75 -7.53 14.77
C GLN A 80 -19.64 -8.14 13.89
N LEU A 81 -19.69 -9.47 13.65
CA LEU A 81 -18.70 -10.16 12.84
C LEU A 81 -18.77 -9.72 11.37
N SER A 82 -19.97 -9.53 10.81
CA SER A 82 -20.13 -9.03 9.45
C SER A 82 -19.60 -7.61 9.29
N ALA A 83 -19.78 -6.74 10.29
CA ALA A 83 -19.19 -5.39 10.28
C ALA A 83 -17.66 -5.41 10.18
N PHE A 84 -16.98 -6.31 10.91
CA PHE A 84 -15.54 -6.51 10.77
C PHE A 84 -15.17 -7.04 9.38
N GLY A 85 -15.94 -7.98 8.82
CA GLY A 85 -15.76 -8.48 7.47
C GLY A 85 -15.87 -7.39 6.40
N VAL A 86 -16.91 -6.55 6.48
CA VAL A 86 -17.09 -5.40 5.58
C VAL A 86 -15.95 -4.39 5.73
N GLY A 87 -15.48 -4.13 6.96
CA GLY A 87 -14.30 -3.30 7.19
C GLY A 87 -13.05 -3.83 6.50
N GLY A 88 -12.84 -5.15 6.51
CA GLY A 88 -11.75 -5.81 5.78
C GLY A 88 -11.87 -5.66 4.27
N LEU A 89 -13.08 -5.82 3.71
CA LEU A 89 -13.34 -5.61 2.29
C LEU A 89 -13.06 -4.15 1.89
N PHE A 90 -13.47 -3.19 2.71
CA PHE A 90 -13.22 -1.77 2.47
C PHE A 90 -11.71 -1.47 2.47
N SER A 91 -10.96 -2.04 3.41
CA SER A 91 -9.49 -1.92 3.43
C SER A 91 -8.86 -2.51 2.17
N GLY A 92 -9.34 -3.67 1.71
CA GLY A 92 -8.85 -4.31 0.48
C GLY A 92 -9.11 -3.47 -0.76
N VAL A 93 -10.32 -2.91 -0.89
CA VAL A 93 -10.69 -2.00 -1.99
C VAL A 93 -9.83 -0.75 -1.99
N LEU A 94 -9.56 -0.17 -0.81
CA LEU A 94 -8.73 1.01 -0.68
C LEU A 94 -7.27 0.75 -1.10
N ILE A 95 -6.70 -0.37 -0.65
CA ILE A 95 -5.36 -0.80 -1.07
C ILE A 95 -5.33 -1.08 -2.57
N TYR A 96 -6.34 -1.75 -3.12
CA TYR A 96 -6.45 -2.01 -4.55
C TYR A 96 -6.54 -0.72 -5.37
N GLY A 97 -7.31 0.26 -4.90
CA GLY A 97 -7.42 1.58 -5.52
C GLY A 97 -6.08 2.32 -5.52
N LEU A 98 -5.40 2.38 -4.38
CA LEU A 98 -4.06 2.97 -4.25
C LEU A 98 -3.04 2.27 -5.14
N SER A 99 -3.06 0.94 -5.17
CA SER A 99 -2.14 0.12 -5.97
C SER A 99 -2.37 0.34 -7.46
N THR A 100 -3.63 0.42 -7.87
CA THR A 100 -4.03 0.70 -9.26
C THR A 100 -3.63 2.11 -9.68
N LEU A 101 -3.81 3.11 -8.81
CA LEU A 101 -3.34 4.48 -9.06
C LEU A 101 -1.81 4.54 -9.17
N GLY A 102 -1.09 3.83 -8.30
CA GLY A 102 0.37 3.73 -8.36
C GLY A 102 0.88 3.03 -9.62
N LEU A 103 0.25 1.92 -10.02
CA LEU A 103 0.56 1.17 -11.24
C LEU A 103 0.23 1.97 -12.51
N CYS A 104 -0.90 2.69 -12.53
CA CYS A 104 -1.26 3.58 -13.64
C CYS A 104 -0.24 4.73 -13.77
N GLY A 105 0.24 5.26 -12.64
CA GLY A 105 1.35 6.22 -12.62
C GLY A 105 2.66 5.64 -13.17
N PHE A 106 3.01 4.40 -12.81
CA PHE A 106 4.25 3.76 -13.26
C PHE A 106 4.20 3.33 -14.74
N ILE A 107 3.07 2.76 -15.19
CA ILE A 107 2.83 2.43 -16.61
C ILE A 107 2.74 3.70 -17.46
N GLY A 108 2.10 4.76 -16.94
CA GLY A 108 2.06 6.07 -17.58
C GLY A 108 3.45 6.68 -17.73
N LEU A 109 4.29 6.60 -16.69
CA LEU A 109 5.68 7.09 -16.73
C LEU A 109 6.56 6.23 -17.65
N ALA A 110 6.40 4.90 -17.65
CA ALA A 110 7.13 4.00 -18.55
C ALA A 110 6.75 4.23 -20.02
N ASN A 111 5.46 4.44 -20.31
CA ASN A 111 5.01 4.85 -21.62
C ASN A 111 5.57 6.22 -21.98
N CYS A 112 5.46 7.23 -21.11
CA CYS A 112 6.00 8.58 -21.36
C CYS A 112 7.52 8.56 -21.60
N PHE A 113 8.27 7.75 -20.87
CA PHE A 113 9.71 7.55 -21.07
C PHE A 113 10.02 6.86 -22.40
N THR A 114 9.18 5.91 -22.82
CA THR A 114 9.29 5.24 -24.12
C THR A 114 8.96 6.20 -25.26
N TYR A 115 7.88 6.97 -25.16
CA TYR A 115 7.55 8.03 -26.11
C TYR A 115 8.65 9.09 -26.19
N ARG A 116 9.26 9.49 -25.07
CA ARG A 116 10.35 10.46 -25.04
C ARG A 116 11.65 9.94 -25.69
N LYS A 117 12.00 8.66 -25.47
CA LYS A 117 13.11 7.99 -26.17
C LYS A 117 12.87 7.89 -27.68
N VAL A 118 11.62 7.66 -28.07
CA VAL A 118 11.19 7.57 -29.48
C VAL A 118 11.29 8.94 -30.15
N ASP A 119 10.83 10.03 -29.52
CA ASP A 119 10.92 11.38 -30.09
C ASP A 119 12.37 11.88 -30.25
N ASP A 120 13.28 11.57 -29.31
CA ASP A 120 14.71 11.91 -29.44
C ASP A 120 15.35 11.22 -30.66
N ASP A 121 14.91 10.01 -31.01
CA ASP A 121 15.40 9.26 -32.18
C ASP A 121 14.84 9.80 -33.51
N TYR A 122 13.70 10.52 -33.50
CA TYR A 122 13.08 11.08 -34.71
C TYR A 122 13.38 12.56 -34.94
N ALA A 123 14.04 13.25 -34.00
CA ALA A 123 14.34 14.68 -34.08
C ALA A 123 15.24 15.14 -35.26
N PRO A 124 16.16 14.35 -35.85
CA PRO A 124 16.99 14.84 -36.96
C PRO A 124 16.38 14.63 -38.36
N LEU A 125 15.19 14.02 -38.49
CA LEU A 125 14.58 13.74 -39.80
C LEU A 125 13.48 14.77 -40.12
N GLY A 126 13.94 15.98 -40.46
CA GLY A 126 13.12 16.93 -41.21
C GLY A 126 12.68 16.32 -42.55
N GLU A 127 11.37 16.40 -42.80
CA GLU A 127 10.77 16.48 -44.14
C GLU A 127 11.11 15.35 -45.13
N ASN A 128 10.55 14.15 -44.92
CA ASN A 128 10.08 13.32 -46.05
C ASN A 128 9.04 12.28 -45.58
N THR A 129 7.77 12.57 -45.82
CA THR A 129 6.62 11.72 -45.46
C THR A 129 6.43 10.57 -46.46
N SER A 130 7.40 9.66 -46.56
CA SER A 130 7.34 8.51 -47.48
C SER A 130 7.52 7.12 -46.83
N TRP A 131 7.60 7.03 -45.49
CA TRP A 131 7.77 5.75 -44.77
C TRP A 131 6.59 5.41 -43.84
N ILE A 132 5.37 5.91 -44.12
CA ILE A 132 4.14 5.43 -43.45
C ILE A 132 3.77 4.04 -44.01
N GLU A 133 4.65 3.07 -43.85
CA GLU A 133 4.33 1.64 -43.82
C GLU A 133 5.18 1.01 -42.73
N ARG A 134 4.80 1.26 -41.46
CA ARG A 134 5.34 0.43 -40.37
C ARG A 134 4.56 -0.88 -40.33
N PRO A 135 5.23 -2.05 -40.39
CA PRO A 135 4.59 -3.29 -39.98
C PRO A 135 4.26 -3.17 -38.48
N LYS A 136 3.02 -3.51 -38.11
CA LYS A 136 2.60 -3.73 -36.73
C LYS A 136 3.47 -4.83 -36.10
N LYS A 137 4.64 -4.48 -35.56
CA LYS A 137 5.26 -5.31 -34.52
C LYS A 137 4.63 -4.90 -33.21
N THR A 138 3.43 -5.45 -33.00
CA THR A 138 2.94 -5.83 -31.68
C THR A 138 4.09 -6.55 -30.99
N ILE A 139 4.76 -5.88 -30.05
CA ILE A 139 5.65 -6.53 -29.10
C ILE A 139 4.73 -7.30 -28.16
N LEU A 140 4.24 -8.44 -28.67
CA LEU A 140 3.64 -9.50 -27.88
C LEU A 140 4.74 -9.94 -26.93
N PHE A 141 4.53 -9.71 -25.64
CA PHE A 141 5.18 -10.44 -24.57
C PHE A 141 4.84 -11.94 -24.72
N SER A 142 5.49 -12.62 -25.66
CA SER A 142 5.54 -14.07 -25.68
C SER A 142 6.76 -14.50 -24.85
N GLY A 143 6.58 -14.43 -23.54
CA GLY A 143 7.52 -14.86 -22.54
C GLY A 143 6.92 -15.94 -21.63
N ILE A 144 6.03 -16.77 -22.17
CA ILE A 144 5.59 -18.02 -21.54
C ILE A 144 5.39 -19.04 -22.66
N ASP A 145 6.47 -19.64 -23.12
CA ASP A 145 6.51 -21.10 -23.34
C ASP A 145 7.89 -21.49 -23.83
N GLY A 146 8.47 -22.46 -23.13
CA GLY A 146 9.79 -22.97 -23.43
C GLY A 146 9.82 -23.67 -24.79
N LYS A 147 10.91 -23.48 -25.54
CA LYS A 147 11.85 -24.55 -25.86
C LYS A 147 12.94 -24.07 -26.84
N MET A 148 14.14 -24.48 -26.48
CA MET A 148 15.21 -24.99 -27.35
C MET A 148 16.00 -24.08 -28.29
N LYS A 149 17.32 -24.23 -28.07
CA LYS A 149 18.38 -24.57 -29.02
C LYS A 149 18.95 -23.44 -29.87
N VAL A 150 20.17 -23.13 -29.47
CA VAL A 150 21.27 -22.63 -30.28
C VAL A 150 21.58 -23.65 -31.38
N ALA A 151 21.34 -23.27 -32.62
CA ALA A 151 22.12 -23.58 -33.82
C ALA A 151 21.70 -22.60 -34.92
#